data_AF-A0A120G619-F1
#
_entry.id   AF-A0A120G619-F1
#
_cell.length_a   1.000
_cell.length_b   1.000
_cell.length_c   1.000
_cell.angle_alpha   90.00
_cell.angle_beta   90.00
_cell.angle_gamma   90.00
#
_symmetry.space_group_name_H-M   'P 1'
#
loop_
_entity.id
_entity.type
_entity.pdbx_description
1 polymer ?
#
loop_
_entity_poly.entity_id
_entity_poly.type
_entity_poly.pdbx_seq_one_letter_code
_entity_poly.pdbx_strand_id
1 'polypeptide(L)'
;MYRFGQSPTDIFHSVRKEPGGYRVVMRDDFQLRLTDSELAQAAQGSRFIGPDKEMLKDAQFLFAVSAKRAQMEDNDGTASRSFHAAIRSLNNGEDEWGPGEGFLRLGLRKHMRRVPVSALAGGQVGMCNRDKHSVAVINGREELWGRRGSAPTYGDAVALM
;
A
#
# COMPACT_ATOMS: atom_id res chain seq x y z
N MET A 1 -10.25 18.31 -1.65
CA MET A 1 -11.04 17.22 -1.02
C MET A 1 -10.52 15.92 -1.60
N TYR A 2 -9.70 15.18 -0.85
CA TYR A 2 -9.30 13.80 -1.16
C TYR A 2 -9.47 13.01 0.14
N ARG A 3 -10.44 12.10 0.19
CA ARG A 3 -10.69 11.23 1.36
C ARG A 3 -9.97 9.91 1.13
N PHE A 4 -8.69 9.89 1.48
CA PHE A 4 -7.97 8.66 1.75
C PHE A 4 -7.18 8.89 3.04
N GLY A 5 -7.70 8.36 4.15
CA GLY A 5 -7.02 8.31 5.46
C GLY A 5 -7.47 9.36 6.49
N GLN A 6 -8.30 8.91 7.44
CA GLN A 6 -8.06 8.98 8.90
C GLN A 6 -8.36 7.66 9.64
N SER A 7 -8.84 6.64 8.91
CA SER A 7 -9.04 5.26 9.40
C SER A 7 -8.79 4.27 8.26
N PRO A 8 -8.30 3.05 8.51
CA PRO A 8 -8.16 2.00 7.49
C PRO A 8 -9.48 1.67 6.76
N THR A 9 -10.62 1.96 7.38
CA THR A 9 -11.96 1.83 6.76
C THR A 9 -12.18 2.78 5.59
N ASP A 10 -11.40 3.85 5.45
CA ASP A 10 -11.55 4.78 4.33
C ASP A 10 -11.00 4.17 3.03
N ILE A 11 -10.00 3.29 3.14
CA ILE A 11 -9.37 2.61 2.00
C ILE A 11 -10.19 1.41 1.56
N PHE A 12 -10.65 0.59 2.50
CA PHE A 12 -11.37 -0.65 2.20
C PHE A 12 -12.89 -0.44 2.09
N HIS A 13 -13.58 -1.38 1.46
CA HIS A 13 -15.05 -1.36 1.44
C HIS A 13 -15.62 -1.66 2.83
N SER A 14 -15.03 -2.62 3.56
CA SER A 14 -15.37 -2.86 4.98
C SER A 14 -14.24 -3.52 5.75
N VAL A 15 -14.16 -3.23 7.04
CA VAL A 15 -13.29 -3.90 8.02
C VAL A 15 -14.13 -4.27 9.23
N ARG A 16 -14.18 -5.56 9.58
CA ARG A 16 -14.96 -6.07 10.71
C ARG A 16 -14.06 -6.83 11.67
N LYS A 17 -14.06 -6.47 12.95
CA LYS A 17 -13.40 -7.27 14.00
C LYS A 17 -14.09 -8.64 14.10
N GLU A 18 -13.30 -9.70 14.15
CA GLU A 18 -13.76 -11.07 14.42
C GLU A 18 -12.96 -11.64 15.61
N PRO A 19 -13.43 -12.71 16.26
CA PRO A 19 -12.61 -13.45 17.21
C PRO A 19 -11.28 -13.87 16.57
N GLY A 20 -10.18 -13.43 17.16
CA GLY A 20 -8.82 -13.72 16.70
C GLY A 20 -8.31 -12.89 15.52
N GLY A 21 -8.99 -11.81 15.12
CA GLY A 21 -8.49 -10.91 14.08
C GLY A 21 -9.53 -10.02 13.40
N TYR A 22 -9.43 -9.87 12.08
CA TYR A 22 -10.31 -9.00 11.27
C TYR A 22 -10.67 -9.63 9.93
N ARG A 23 -11.89 -9.40 9.47
CA ARG A 23 -12.31 -9.63 8.08
C ARG A 23 -12.27 -8.32 7.31
N VAL A 24 -11.68 -8.34 6.12
CA VAL A 24 -11.55 -7.18 5.25
C VAL A 24 -12.18 -7.50 3.90
N VAL A 25 -12.99 -6.56 3.41
CA VAL A 25 -13.50 -6.54 2.02
C VAL A 25 -12.93 -5.29 1.36
N MET A 26 -12.19 -5.47 0.28
CA MET A 26 -11.55 -4.39 -0.47
C MET A 26 -12.50 -3.76 -1.50
N ARG A 27 -12.12 -2.63 -2.10
CA ARG A 27 -12.96 -1.92 -3.10
C ARG A 27 -12.98 -2.59 -4.48
N ASP A 28 -12.06 -3.52 -4.73
CA ASP A 28 -12.08 -4.41 -5.90
C ASP A 28 -12.72 -5.77 -5.58
N ASP A 29 -13.52 -5.84 -4.52
CA ASP A 29 -14.29 -7.01 -4.09
C ASP A 29 -13.45 -8.18 -3.54
N PHE A 30 -12.12 -8.02 -3.47
CA PHE A 30 -11.24 -8.99 -2.83
C PHE A 30 -11.53 -9.11 -1.33
N GLN A 31 -11.54 -10.33 -0.81
CA GLN A 31 -11.82 -10.58 0.61
C GLN A 31 -10.69 -11.35 1.26
N LEU A 32 -10.33 -10.97 2.49
CA LEU A 32 -9.36 -11.69 3.29
C LEU A 32 -9.67 -11.61 4.78
N ARG A 33 -8.98 -12.47 5.54
CA ARG A 33 -8.96 -12.45 6.99
C ARG A 33 -7.53 -12.27 7.47
N LEU A 34 -7.35 -11.36 8.40
CA LEU A 34 -6.13 -11.19 9.18
C LEU A 34 -6.32 -11.81 10.55
N THR A 35 -5.30 -12.49 11.04
CA THR A 35 -5.22 -12.97 12.43
C THR A 35 -4.46 -11.96 13.31
N ASP A 36 -4.65 -12.03 14.62
CA ASP A 36 -3.89 -11.19 15.56
C ASP A 36 -2.36 -11.47 15.47
N SER A 37 -1.96 -12.69 15.14
CA SER A 37 -0.55 -13.05 14.89
C SER A 37 0.01 -12.40 13.61
N GLU A 38 -0.76 -12.39 12.53
CA GLU A 38 -0.36 -11.73 11.28
C GLU A 38 -0.27 -10.21 11.47
N LEU A 39 -1.18 -9.61 12.26
CA LEU A 39 -1.06 -8.19 12.62
C LEU A 39 0.24 -7.89 13.37
N ALA A 40 0.63 -8.72 14.34
CA ALA A 40 1.88 -8.55 15.07
C ALA A 40 3.11 -8.69 14.16
N GLN A 41 3.10 -9.70 13.28
CA GLN A 41 4.17 -9.90 12.29
C GLN A 41 4.27 -8.72 11.33
N ALA A 42 3.14 -8.21 10.82
CA ALA A 42 3.09 -7.06 9.93
C ALA A 42 3.58 -5.78 10.61
N ALA A 43 3.20 -5.53 11.86
CA ALA A 43 3.66 -4.38 12.62
C ALA A 43 5.19 -4.36 12.72
N GLN A 44 5.82 -5.50 13.04
CA GLN A 44 7.27 -5.66 13.09
C GLN A 44 7.92 -5.61 11.69
N GLY A 45 7.30 -6.26 10.71
CA GLY A 45 7.81 -6.43 9.35
C GLY A 45 7.69 -5.20 8.46
N SER A 46 6.79 -4.26 8.78
CA SER A 46 6.59 -3.02 8.02
C SER A 46 7.79 -2.07 8.10
N ARG A 47 8.54 -2.12 9.21
CA ARG A 47 9.69 -1.22 9.50
C ARG A 47 9.33 0.27 9.44
N PHE A 48 8.06 0.63 9.57
CA PHE A 48 7.62 2.03 9.58
C PHE A 48 8.06 2.73 10.88
N ILE A 49 8.59 3.94 10.74
CA ILE A 49 9.07 4.77 11.85
C ILE A 49 8.40 6.14 11.74
N GLY A 50 7.82 6.60 12.85
CA GLY A 50 7.11 7.87 12.90
C GLY A 50 6.77 8.29 14.34
N PRO A 51 6.58 9.61 14.57
CA PRO A 51 6.19 10.13 15.88
C PRO A 51 4.72 9.89 16.19
N ASP A 52 3.85 9.89 15.17
CA ASP A 52 2.41 9.65 15.32
C ASP A 52 2.12 8.14 15.44
N LYS A 53 1.72 7.71 16.64
CA LYS A 53 1.48 6.30 16.94
C LYS A 53 0.17 5.78 16.38
N GLU A 54 -0.84 6.61 16.25
CA GLU A 54 -2.13 6.17 15.67
C GLU A 54 -1.98 6.02 14.15
N MET A 55 -1.30 6.96 13.50
CA MET A 55 -0.98 6.84 12.07
C MET A 55 -0.10 5.61 11.77
N LEU A 56 0.86 5.29 12.64
CA LEU A 56 1.67 4.08 12.50
C LEU A 56 0.82 2.81 12.58
N LYS A 57 -0.15 2.74 13.52
CA LYS A 57 -1.05 1.58 13.62
C LYS A 57 -1.87 1.42 12.33
N ASP A 58 -2.39 2.51 11.79
CA ASP A 58 -3.17 2.47 10.55
C ASP A 58 -2.31 1.99 9.37
N ALA A 59 -1.10 2.54 9.22
CA ALA A 59 -0.17 2.14 8.18
C ALA A 59 0.23 0.67 8.30
N GLN A 60 0.49 0.18 9.52
CA GLN A 60 0.79 -1.22 9.80
C GLN A 60 -0.39 -2.15 9.46
N PHE A 61 -1.62 -1.72 9.72
CA PHE A 61 -2.81 -2.47 9.33
C PHE A 61 -2.94 -2.55 7.80
N LEU A 62 -2.78 -1.43 7.09
CA LEU A 62 -2.79 -1.42 5.61
C LEU A 62 -1.68 -2.33 5.05
N PHE A 63 -0.49 -2.30 5.64
CA PHE A 63 0.61 -3.20 5.29
C PHE A 63 0.26 -4.67 5.54
N ALA A 64 -0.40 -5.00 6.66
CA ALA A 64 -0.84 -6.36 6.95
C ALA A 64 -1.84 -6.88 5.90
N VAL A 65 -2.80 -6.05 5.50
CA VAL A 65 -3.77 -6.38 4.44
C VAL A 65 -3.05 -6.62 3.10
N SER A 66 -2.12 -5.73 2.74
CA SER A 66 -1.30 -5.86 1.53
C SER A 66 -0.48 -7.16 1.55
N ALA A 67 0.19 -7.47 2.66
CA ALA A 67 0.94 -8.71 2.83
C ALA A 67 0.05 -9.95 2.76
N LYS A 68 -1.17 -9.89 3.30
CA LYS A 68 -2.10 -11.02 3.25
C LYS A 68 -2.58 -11.28 1.83
N ARG A 69 -2.88 -10.23 1.07
CA ARG A 69 -3.22 -10.38 -0.35
C ARG A 69 -2.04 -10.92 -1.15
N ALA A 70 -0.84 -10.38 -0.94
CA ALA A 70 0.40 -10.87 -1.55
C ALA A 70 0.64 -12.36 -1.25
N GLN A 71 0.37 -12.81 -0.02
CA GLN A 71 0.41 -14.23 0.33
C GLN A 71 -0.58 -15.06 -0.49
N MET A 72 -1.82 -14.60 -0.61
CA MET A 72 -2.90 -15.33 -1.30
C MET A 72 -2.72 -15.36 -2.82
N GLU A 73 -2.15 -14.31 -3.40
CA GLU A 73 -1.88 -14.18 -4.85
C GLU A 73 -0.48 -14.68 -5.24
N ASP A 74 0.30 -15.19 -4.27
CA ASP A 74 1.68 -15.69 -4.45
C ASP A 74 2.63 -14.69 -5.12
N ASN A 75 2.66 -13.46 -4.58
CA ASN A 75 3.60 -12.41 -5.00
C ASN A 75 5.03 -12.94 -5.13
N ASP A 76 5.70 -12.57 -6.21
CA ASP A 76 7.05 -12.99 -6.60
C ASP A 76 7.23 -14.52 -6.72
N GLY A 77 6.14 -15.30 -6.78
CA GLY A 77 6.16 -16.77 -6.79
C GLY A 77 6.68 -17.40 -5.49
N THR A 78 6.76 -16.61 -4.40
CA THR A 78 7.29 -17.11 -3.11
C THR A 78 6.45 -16.73 -1.90
N ALA A 79 5.55 -15.75 -2.02
CA ALA A 79 4.77 -15.22 -0.90
C ALA A 79 3.80 -16.24 -0.29
N SER A 80 3.26 -17.18 -1.06
CA SER A 80 2.31 -18.19 -0.58
C SER A 80 2.87 -19.11 0.51
N ARG A 81 4.21 -19.23 0.58
CA ARG A 81 4.92 -20.11 1.53
C ARG A 81 4.61 -19.79 2.99
N SER A 82 4.45 -18.51 3.33
CA SER A 82 4.05 -18.07 4.67
C SER A 82 3.76 -16.57 4.69
N PHE A 83 3.07 -16.08 5.72
CA PHE A 83 2.86 -14.64 5.90
C PHE A 83 4.18 -13.86 6.01
N HIS A 84 5.20 -14.44 6.65
CA HIS A 84 6.54 -13.86 6.67
C HIS A 84 7.18 -13.85 5.27
N ALA A 85 6.93 -14.86 4.42
CA ALA A 85 7.42 -14.83 3.04
C ALA A 85 6.77 -13.66 2.27
N ALA A 86 5.47 -13.44 2.44
CA ALA A 86 4.79 -12.28 1.88
C ALA A 86 5.34 -10.94 2.40
N ILE A 87 5.62 -10.80 3.70
CA ILE A 87 6.28 -9.59 4.23
C ILE A 87 7.64 -9.34 3.56
N ARG A 88 8.41 -10.41 3.27
CA ARG A 88 9.70 -10.25 2.58
C ARG A 88 9.53 -9.85 1.12
N SER A 89 8.54 -10.40 0.42
CA SER A 89 8.22 -10.02 -0.96
C SER A 89 7.71 -8.58 -1.08
N LEU A 90 7.21 -7.97 0.00
CA LEU A 90 6.85 -6.54 0.00
C LEU A 90 8.03 -5.62 0.34
N ASN A 91 9.13 -6.15 0.85
CA ASN A 91 10.27 -5.40 1.37
C ASN A 91 11.54 -5.58 0.51
N ASN A 92 11.43 -6.15 -0.68
CA ASN A 92 12.55 -6.46 -1.59
C ASN A 92 12.63 -5.52 -2.82
N GLY A 93 11.73 -4.54 -2.94
CA GLY A 93 11.63 -3.62 -4.07
C GLY A 93 10.20 -3.57 -4.60
N GLU A 94 9.95 -2.79 -5.66
CA GLU A 94 8.77 -3.00 -6.50
C GLU A 94 9.16 -3.74 -7.78
N ASP A 95 8.25 -4.62 -8.21
CA ASP A 95 8.48 -5.54 -9.30
C ASP A 95 8.38 -4.82 -10.67
N GLU A 96 9.09 -5.33 -11.69
CA GLU A 96 9.20 -4.67 -13.00
C GLU A 96 7.95 -4.85 -13.89
N TRP A 97 6.95 -5.62 -13.47
CA TRP A 97 5.83 -6.05 -14.32
C TRP A 97 4.78 -4.96 -14.56
N GLY A 98 4.81 -3.87 -13.80
CA GLY A 98 4.03 -2.67 -14.08
C GLY A 98 3.81 -1.77 -12.86
N PRO A 99 3.52 -0.47 -13.10
CA PRO A 99 3.32 0.50 -12.03
C PRO A 99 2.00 0.28 -11.29
N GLY A 100 1.97 0.69 -10.01
CA GLY A 100 0.74 0.70 -9.23
C GLY A 100 0.49 -0.54 -8.37
N GLU A 101 1.47 -1.44 -8.25
CA GLU A 101 1.33 -2.71 -7.54
C GLU A 101 0.87 -2.53 -6.08
N GLY A 102 1.46 -1.58 -5.35
CA GLY A 102 1.00 -1.20 -4.01
C GLY A 102 -0.49 -0.83 -3.94
N PHE A 103 -1.02 -0.10 -4.92
CA PHE A 103 -2.45 0.24 -4.98
C PHE A 103 -3.32 -0.97 -5.34
N LEU A 104 -2.84 -1.84 -6.23
CA LEU A 104 -3.52 -3.10 -6.54
C LEU A 104 -3.63 -3.98 -5.30
N ARG A 105 -2.56 -4.11 -4.50
CA ARG A 105 -2.55 -4.88 -3.26
C ARG A 105 -3.49 -4.30 -2.18
N LEU A 106 -3.80 -3.01 -2.24
CA LEU A 106 -4.81 -2.36 -1.39
C LEU A 106 -6.23 -2.42 -1.98
N GLY A 107 -6.41 -3.05 -3.13
CA GLY A 107 -7.71 -3.22 -3.80
C GLY A 107 -8.24 -1.93 -4.42
N LEU A 108 -7.36 -1.03 -4.84
CA LEU A 108 -7.71 0.26 -5.43
C LEU A 108 -7.72 0.24 -6.97
N ARG A 109 -7.78 -0.94 -7.60
CA ARG A 109 -7.76 -1.11 -9.06
C ARG A 109 -8.78 -0.21 -9.79
N LYS A 110 -9.99 -0.06 -9.23
CA LYS A 110 -11.07 0.78 -9.79
C LYS A 110 -10.92 2.27 -9.46
N HIS A 111 -9.95 2.64 -8.63
CA HIS A 111 -9.70 3.99 -8.09
C HIS A 111 -8.31 4.51 -8.43
N MET A 112 -7.63 3.88 -9.40
CA MET A 112 -6.31 4.27 -9.85
C MET A 112 -6.30 4.41 -11.37
N ARG A 113 -5.47 5.33 -11.88
CA ARG A 113 -5.28 5.50 -13.32
C ARG A 113 -3.87 5.95 -13.63
N ARG A 114 -3.31 5.45 -14.74
CA ARG A 114 -2.05 6.00 -15.28
C ARG A 114 -2.27 7.44 -15.74
N VAL A 115 -1.35 8.33 -15.38
CA VAL A 115 -1.39 9.76 -15.72
C VAL A 115 -0.01 10.19 -16.20
N PRO A 116 0.13 11.32 -16.91
CA PRO A 116 1.45 11.92 -17.09
C PRO A 116 2.02 12.34 -15.73
N VAL A 117 3.34 12.25 -15.56
CA VAL A 117 4.03 12.63 -14.32
C VAL A 117 3.74 14.07 -13.90
N SER A 118 3.47 14.96 -14.87
CA SER A 118 3.07 16.35 -14.62
C SER A 118 1.76 16.50 -13.85
N ALA A 119 0.84 15.53 -13.93
CA ALA A 119 -0.38 15.54 -13.12
C ALA A 119 -0.06 15.34 -11.63
N LEU A 120 0.88 14.43 -11.32
CA LEU A 120 1.36 14.25 -9.95
C LEU A 120 2.14 15.49 -9.48
N ALA A 121 3.05 16.02 -10.30
CA ALA A 121 3.76 17.26 -10.01
C ALA A 121 2.82 18.46 -9.80
N GLY A 122 1.68 18.49 -10.50
CA GLY A 122 0.61 19.46 -10.36
C GLY A 122 -0.25 19.31 -9.10
N GLY A 123 0.01 18.30 -8.27
CA GLY A 123 -0.61 18.13 -6.96
C GLY A 123 -1.57 16.94 -6.84
N GLN A 124 -1.81 16.18 -7.90
CA GLN A 124 -2.62 14.97 -7.80
C GLN A 124 -1.90 13.93 -6.94
N VAL A 125 -2.64 13.28 -6.02
CA VAL A 125 -2.07 12.25 -5.14
C VAL A 125 -1.92 10.93 -5.91
N GLY A 126 -0.79 10.26 -5.73
CA GLY A 126 -0.51 9.01 -6.41
C GLY A 126 0.81 8.38 -6.02
N MET A 127 1.33 7.53 -6.90
CA MET A 127 2.67 6.99 -6.82
C MET A 127 3.39 7.15 -8.16
N CYS A 128 4.70 7.28 -8.09
CA CYS A 128 5.57 7.31 -9.26
C CYS A 128 6.59 6.16 -9.15
N ASN A 129 6.62 5.31 -10.17
CA ASN A 129 7.52 4.16 -10.26
C ASN A 129 8.74 4.50 -11.14
N ARG A 130 9.93 4.10 -10.70
CA ARG A 130 11.23 4.23 -11.39
C ARG A 130 12.13 3.06 -10.99
N ASP A 131 12.72 2.35 -11.94
CA ASP A 131 13.83 1.38 -11.72
C ASP A 131 13.75 0.61 -10.39
N LYS A 132 12.70 -0.21 -10.21
CA LYS A 132 12.41 -1.04 -9.00
C LYS A 132 12.05 -0.28 -7.73
N HIS A 133 11.75 1.00 -7.84
CA HIS A 133 11.39 1.84 -6.72
C HIS A 133 10.09 2.60 -6.99
N SER A 134 9.26 2.67 -5.97
CA SER A 134 7.99 3.38 -6.02
C SER A 134 7.92 4.36 -4.87
N VAL A 135 7.58 5.60 -5.19
CA VAL A 135 7.45 6.68 -4.21
C VAL A 135 6.03 7.21 -4.22
N ALA A 136 5.48 7.46 -3.05
CA ALA A 136 4.23 8.20 -2.96
C ALA A 136 4.47 9.65 -3.41
N VAL A 137 3.52 10.25 -4.11
CA VAL A 137 3.54 11.67 -4.47
C VAL A 137 2.35 12.34 -3.81
N ILE A 138 2.62 13.30 -2.93
CA ILE A 138 1.62 14.03 -2.16
C ILE A 138 1.90 15.52 -2.31
N ASN A 139 0.87 16.31 -2.64
CA ASN A 139 0.99 17.76 -2.84
C ASN A 139 2.13 18.14 -3.81
N GLY A 140 2.27 17.38 -4.89
CA GLY A 140 3.28 17.63 -5.93
C GLY A 140 4.70 17.26 -5.55
N ARG A 141 4.91 16.51 -4.46
CA ARG A 141 6.24 16.15 -3.96
C ARG A 141 6.34 14.67 -3.68
N GLU A 142 7.44 14.07 -4.08
CA GLU A 142 7.78 12.70 -3.74
C GLU A 142 8.02 12.58 -2.24
N GLU A 143 7.51 11.53 -1.62
CA GLU A 143 7.82 11.17 -0.24
C GLU A 143 8.93 10.11 -0.23
N LEU A 144 10.11 10.53 0.20
CA LEU A 144 11.35 9.77 0.16
C LEU A 144 11.77 9.36 1.58
N TRP A 145 11.52 8.10 1.93
CA TRP A 145 11.90 7.52 3.23
C TRP A 145 11.41 8.35 4.43
N GLY A 146 10.18 8.85 4.36
CA GLY A 146 9.57 9.68 5.40
C GLY A 146 9.98 11.15 5.37
N ARG A 147 10.60 11.63 4.28
CA ARG A 147 10.93 13.03 4.07
C ARG A 147 10.32 13.54 2.77
N ARG A 148 9.91 14.80 2.80
CA ARG A 148 9.45 15.51 1.61
C ARG A 148 10.61 15.73 0.62
N GLY A 149 10.45 15.21 -0.58
CA GLY A 149 11.39 15.34 -1.69
C GLY A 149 11.03 16.45 -2.68
N SER A 150 11.49 16.27 -3.92
CA SER A 150 11.24 17.18 -5.04
C SER A 150 9.97 16.79 -5.81
N ALA A 151 9.56 17.65 -6.74
CA ALA A 151 8.50 17.29 -7.67
C ALA A 151 8.97 16.18 -8.62
N PRO A 152 8.13 15.18 -8.94
CA PRO A 152 8.51 14.14 -9.87
C PRO A 152 8.64 14.72 -11.29
N THR A 153 9.72 14.39 -11.98
CA THR A 153 10.00 14.90 -13.34
C THR A 153 9.92 13.81 -14.41
N TYR A 154 9.98 12.53 -14.03
CA TYR A 154 9.88 11.36 -14.91
C TYR A 154 9.40 10.13 -14.13
N GLY A 155 9.12 9.04 -14.84
CA GLY A 155 8.69 7.75 -14.28
C GLY A 155 7.24 7.42 -14.61
N ASP A 156 6.84 6.20 -14.28
CA ASP A 156 5.49 5.72 -14.51
C ASP A 156 4.58 6.23 -13.39
N ALA A 157 3.70 7.17 -13.73
CA ALA A 157 2.83 7.83 -12.77
C ALA A 157 1.44 7.17 -12.73
N VAL A 158 1.01 6.81 -11.52
CA VAL A 158 -0.33 6.31 -11.24
C VAL A 158 -0.95 7.21 -10.19
N ALA A 159 -2.08 7.82 -10.54
CA ALA A 159 -2.82 8.67 -9.62
C ALA A 159 -4.05 7.98 -9.06
N LEU A 160 -4.41 8.35 -7.83
CA LEU A 160 -5.69 8.00 -7.23
C LEU A 160 -6.80 8.91 -7.78
N MET A 161 -8.01 8.36 -7.93
CA MET A 161 -9.21 9.03 -8.44
C MET A 161 -10.30 9.13 -7.38
#